data_AF-A0A819H8Y9-F1
#
_entry.id   AF-A0A819H8Y9-F1
#
_cell.length_a   1.000
_cell.length_b   1.000
_cell.length_c   1.000
_cell.angle_alpha   90.00
_cell.angle_beta   90.00
_cell.angle_gamma   90.00
#
_symmetry.space_group_name_H-M   'P 1'
#
loop_
_entity.id
_entity.type
_entity.pdbx_description
1 polymer ?
#
loop_
_entity_poly.entity_id
_entity_poly.type
_entity_poly.pdbx_seq_one_letter_code
_entity_poly.pdbx_strand_id
1 'polypeptide(L)'
;METTNGHLLVASIYIPPNAQLHHELFEHIYNLNNNCLILGDLNAALQTMGSKRTNTKGHQLQQVLDEGYLQCIDNDLTTYTRNNYEEKIDWILASQPTILCINNIETQAPLGLKEDHKPLTFNLNMAADPKPLSPRVSFNFMAADWQLYRNKLNVLLNQLDMKKTITTGQQIEMYATALTDCIAAATKSSIPQTNTTLKHFKISKVTKKLIKRKHQAYRRWRKTNNDIDKNEYYNSRALLANALRNDRTERFNQI
;
A
#
# COMPACT_ATOMS: atom_id res chain seq x y z
N MET A 1 -10.68 0.71 8.97
CA MET A 1 -10.21 0.01 10.20
C MET A 1 -11.09 0.43 11.36
N GLU A 2 -11.42 -0.45 12.30
CA GLU A 2 -12.19 -0.08 13.50
C GLU A 2 -11.22 0.33 14.61
N THR A 3 -11.48 1.46 15.25
CA THR A 3 -10.62 2.07 16.27
C THR A 3 -11.49 2.59 17.41
N THR A 4 -10.89 2.92 18.55
CA THR A 4 -11.61 3.58 19.65
C THR A 4 -12.21 4.94 19.26
N ASN A 5 -11.73 5.55 18.18
CA ASN A 5 -12.23 6.81 17.65
C ASN A 5 -13.21 6.60 16.47
N GLY A 6 -13.76 5.38 16.33
CA GLY A 6 -14.65 4.99 15.23
C GLY A 6 -13.92 4.36 14.05
N HIS A 7 -14.58 4.31 12.90
CA HIS A 7 -13.96 3.77 11.68
C HIS A 7 -12.94 4.75 11.11
N LEU A 8 -11.71 4.28 10.88
CA LEU A 8 -10.68 4.98 10.12
C LEU A 8 -10.73 4.56 8.65
N LEU A 9 -10.88 5.53 7.74
CA LEU A 9 -10.66 5.35 6.32
C LEU A 9 -9.18 5.60 5.99
N VAL A 10 -8.55 4.67 5.27
CA VAL A 10 -7.17 4.85 4.79
C VAL A 10 -7.20 4.81 3.27
N ALA A 11 -6.74 5.88 2.64
CA ALA A 11 -6.63 6.01 1.20
C ALA A 11 -5.15 6.07 0.78
N SER A 12 -4.79 5.32 -0.25
CA SER A 12 -3.49 5.44 -0.92
C SER A 12 -3.70 6.01 -2.31
N ILE A 13 -3.11 7.18 -2.57
CA ILE A 13 -3.32 7.94 -3.82
C ILE A 13 -2.00 8.04 -4.58
N TYR A 14 -2.08 7.93 -5.90
CA TYR A 14 -1.00 8.32 -6.80
C TYR A 14 -1.54 9.33 -7.80
N ILE A 15 -0.92 10.51 -7.86
CA ILE A 15 -1.23 11.53 -8.86
C ILE A 15 -0.05 11.63 -9.81
N PRO A 16 -0.18 11.19 -11.08
CA PRO A 16 0.89 11.27 -12.05
C PRO A 16 1.47 12.68 -12.22
N PRO A 17 2.75 12.84 -12.57
CA PRO A 17 3.38 14.15 -12.79
C PRO A 17 2.65 15.03 -13.80
N ASN A 18 1.96 14.42 -14.78
CA ASN A 18 1.24 15.12 -15.84
C ASN A 18 -0.28 15.21 -15.61
N ALA A 19 -0.80 14.68 -14.50
CA ALA A 19 -2.21 14.76 -14.15
C ALA A 19 -2.50 15.96 -13.23
N GLN A 20 -3.73 16.47 -13.22
CA GLN A 20 -4.11 17.50 -12.26
C GLN A 20 -4.43 16.88 -10.89
N LEU A 21 -4.14 17.63 -9.82
CA LEU A 21 -4.63 17.33 -8.48
C LEU A 21 -6.00 17.99 -8.33
N HIS A 22 -7.05 17.18 -8.26
CA HIS A 22 -8.44 17.62 -8.15
C HIS A 22 -8.85 17.73 -6.68
N HIS A 23 -9.33 18.90 -6.27
CA HIS A 23 -9.81 19.14 -4.91
C HIS A 23 -10.96 18.19 -4.54
N GLU A 24 -11.85 17.92 -5.49
CA GLU A 24 -13.06 17.11 -5.31
C GLU A 24 -12.73 15.67 -4.85
N LEU A 25 -11.55 15.16 -5.20
CA LEU A 25 -11.09 13.84 -4.75
C LEU A 25 -10.91 13.80 -3.22
N PHE A 26 -10.29 14.82 -2.65
CA PHE A 26 -9.99 14.89 -1.22
C PHE A 26 -11.26 15.16 -0.41
N GLU A 27 -12.11 16.05 -0.92
CA GLU A 27 -13.44 16.31 -0.37
C GLU A 27 -14.30 15.05 -0.38
N HIS A 28 -14.33 14.29 -1.48
CA HIS A 28 -15.08 13.05 -1.57
C HIS A 28 -14.60 12.01 -0.55
N ILE A 29 -13.27 11.82 -0.41
CA ILE A 29 -12.71 10.90 0.58
C ILE A 29 -13.08 11.32 2.00
N TYR A 30 -13.00 12.61 2.30
CA TYR A 30 -13.40 13.14 3.60
C TYR A 30 -14.91 12.96 3.87
N ASN A 31 -15.76 13.17 2.87
CA ASN A 31 -17.20 12.99 2.99
C ASN A 31 -17.61 11.51 3.11
N LEU A 32 -16.84 10.58 2.54
CA LEU A 32 -17.02 9.15 2.77
C LEU A 32 -16.76 8.77 4.23
N ASN A 33 -15.76 9.40 4.86
CA ASN A 33 -15.48 9.26 6.29
C ASN A 33 -14.58 10.41 6.78
N ASN A 34 -15.11 11.23 7.68
CA ASN A 34 -14.41 12.38 8.23
C ASN A 34 -13.29 12.01 9.21
N ASN A 35 -13.10 10.73 9.51
CA ASN A 35 -11.94 10.16 10.19
C ASN A 35 -11.08 9.41 9.17
N CYS A 36 -10.19 10.14 8.48
CA CYS A 36 -9.43 9.61 7.36
C CYS A 36 -7.92 9.92 7.41
N LEU A 37 -7.17 9.04 6.75
CA LEU A 37 -5.75 9.12 6.50
C LEU A 37 -5.51 8.93 5.01
N ILE A 38 -4.91 9.90 4.36
CA ILE A 38 -4.58 9.90 2.94
C ILE A 38 -3.06 9.91 2.80
N LEU A 39 -2.53 8.92 2.08
CA LEU A 39 -1.09 8.71 1.88
C LEU A 39 -0.82 8.61 0.39
N GLY A 40 0.25 9.21 -0.11
CA GLY A 40 0.51 9.05 -1.54
C GLY A 40 1.62 9.89 -2.14
N ASP A 41 2.07 9.45 -3.31
CA ASP A 41 2.85 10.28 -4.24
C ASP A 41 1.88 11.20 -4.99
N LEU A 42 1.83 12.46 -4.57
CA LEU A 42 0.93 13.45 -5.18
C LEU A 42 1.63 14.27 -6.27
N ASN A 43 2.94 14.07 -6.49
CA ASN A 43 3.76 14.93 -7.35
C ASN A 43 3.59 16.45 -7.08
N ALA A 44 3.22 16.81 -5.85
CA ALA A 44 2.97 18.16 -5.39
C ALA A 44 4.17 18.65 -4.59
N ALA A 45 4.83 19.72 -5.05
CA ALA A 45 5.95 20.33 -4.35
C ALA A 45 5.46 21.65 -3.72
N LEU A 46 5.69 21.82 -2.42
CA LEU A 46 5.25 22.96 -1.61
C LEU A 46 6.44 23.62 -0.94
N GLN A 47 6.75 24.87 -1.32
CA GLN A 47 7.89 25.60 -0.76
C GLN A 47 7.76 25.84 0.75
N THR A 48 6.53 26.07 1.22
CA THR A 48 6.19 26.28 2.63
C THR A 48 6.40 25.04 3.50
N MET A 49 6.63 23.88 2.90
CA MET A 49 6.71 22.57 3.55
C MET A 49 7.99 21.81 3.14
N GLY A 50 9.06 22.55 2.83
CA GLY A 50 10.40 21.99 2.61
C GLY A 50 10.80 21.70 1.15
N SER A 51 9.95 21.99 0.16
CA SER A 51 10.33 21.91 -1.26
C SER A 51 11.12 23.14 -1.72
N LYS A 52 11.90 23.03 -2.81
CA LYS A 52 12.67 24.20 -3.32
C LYS A 52 11.77 25.29 -3.91
N ARG A 53 10.64 24.89 -4.48
CA ARG A 53 9.65 25.77 -5.11
C ARG A 53 8.27 25.14 -5.01
N THR A 54 7.24 25.97 -5.05
CA THR A 54 5.88 25.48 -5.22
C THR A 54 5.61 25.19 -6.69
N ASN A 55 5.16 23.98 -7.03
CA ASN A 55 4.71 23.65 -8.38
C ASN A 55 3.18 23.80 -8.50
N THR A 56 2.61 23.63 -9.70
CA THR A 56 1.16 23.75 -9.92
C THR A 56 0.35 22.86 -8.99
N LYS A 57 0.76 21.60 -8.80
CA LYS A 57 0.08 20.68 -7.88
C LYS A 57 0.28 21.06 -6.42
N GLY A 58 1.38 21.69 -6.08
CA GLY A 58 1.61 22.30 -4.78
C GLY A 58 0.59 23.38 -4.48
N HIS A 59 0.33 24.28 -5.43
CA HIS A 59 -0.76 25.27 -5.26
C HIS A 59 -2.13 24.60 -5.09
N GLN A 60 -2.43 23.55 -5.86
CA GLN A 60 -3.68 22.79 -5.72
C GLN A 60 -3.78 22.07 -4.37
N LEU A 61 -2.68 21.47 -3.90
CA LEU A 61 -2.61 20.85 -2.58
C LEU A 61 -2.78 21.90 -1.47
N GLN A 62 -2.19 23.09 -1.62
CA GLN A 62 -2.39 24.18 -0.66
C GLN A 62 -3.87 24.56 -0.57
N GLN A 63 -4.58 24.66 -1.70
CA GLN A 63 -6.03 24.91 -1.71
C GLN A 63 -6.79 23.85 -0.92
N VAL A 64 -6.47 22.55 -1.09
CA VAL A 64 -7.08 21.46 -0.29
C VAL A 64 -6.83 21.64 1.21
N LEU A 65 -5.63 22.10 1.60
CA LEU A 65 -5.27 22.31 3.01
C LEU A 65 -5.96 23.56 3.59
N ASP A 66 -6.14 24.60 2.78
CA ASP A 66 -6.75 25.87 3.20
C ASP A 66 -8.24 25.71 3.58
N GLU A 67 -8.91 24.68 3.05
CA GLU A 67 -10.28 24.32 3.44
C GLU A 67 -10.39 23.77 4.88
N GLY A 68 -9.28 23.33 5.48
CA GLY A 68 -9.17 23.02 6.91
C GLY A 68 -9.72 21.66 7.36
N TYR A 69 -10.36 20.87 6.48
CA TYR A 69 -10.87 19.53 6.82
C TYR A 69 -9.77 18.43 6.80
N LEU A 70 -8.67 18.69 6.10
CA LEU A 70 -7.45 17.87 6.12
C LEU A 70 -6.26 18.70 6.58
N GLN A 71 -5.37 18.06 7.34
CA GLN A 71 -4.09 18.63 7.73
C GLN A 71 -2.96 17.81 7.15
N CYS A 72 -1.92 18.49 6.68
CA CYS A 72 -0.70 17.85 6.22
C CYS A 72 0.27 17.72 7.39
N ILE A 73 0.95 16.57 7.50
CA ILE A 73 2.07 16.49 8.43
C ILE A 73 3.33 17.02 7.77
N ASP A 74 3.89 18.07 8.35
CA ASP A 74 5.21 18.54 7.98
C ASP A 74 6.30 17.74 8.71
N ASN A 75 7.24 17.21 7.94
CA ASN A 75 8.39 16.50 8.47
C ASN A 75 9.72 17.01 7.89
N ASP A 76 9.75 18.13 7.13
CA ASP A 76 10.93 18.72 6.45
C ASP A 76 11.79 17.77 5.59
N LEU A 77 11.41 16.49 5.46
CA LEU A 77 12.22 15.48 4.81
C LEU A 77 11.79 15.29 3.36
N THR A 78 12.75 15.33 2.45
CA THR A 78 12.51 15.01 1.04
C THR A 78 12.21 13.53 0.89
N THR A 79 11.28 13.19 0.00
CA THR A 79 10.78 11.82 -0.20
C THR A 79 11.17 11.27 -1.57
N TYR A 80 11.63 12.13 -2.49
CA TYR A 80 12.12 11.78 -3.81
C TYR A 80 13.59 12.19 -3.99
N THR A 81 14.37 11.40 -4.72
CA THR A 81 15.77 11.69 -5.03
C THR A 81 16.19 11.07 -6.37
N ARG A 82 16.64 11.87 -7.34
CA ARG A 82 17.16 11.38 -8.61
C ARG A 82 18.28 12.29 -9.13
N ASN A 83 19.46 11.75 -9.46
CA ASN A 83 20.56 12.51 -10.07
C ASN A 83 20.85 13.86 -9.36
N ASN A 84 20.98 13.87 -8.04
CA ASN A 84 21.18 15.05 -7.16
C ASN A 84 19.98 16.02 -7.03
N TYR A 85 18.85 15.72 -7.66
CA TYR A 85 17.59 16.39 -7.37
C TYR A 85 16.91 15.70 -6.19
N GLU A 86 16.50 16.46 -5.18
CA GLU A 86 15.69 16.00 -4.06
C GLU A 86 14.44 16.86 -3.95
N GLU A 87 13.30 16.23 -3.69
CA GLU A 87 12.02 16.92 -3.55
C GLU A 87 11.12 16.18 -2.56
N LYS A 88 10.19 16.90 -1.95
CA LYS A 88 9.11 16.33 -1.14
C LYS A 88 7.84 16.32 -1.97
N ILE A 89 7.44 15.13 -2.41
CA ILE A 89 6.27 14.92 -3.27
C ILE A 89 5.33 13.82 -2.77
N ASP A 90 5.76 13.07 -1.75
CA ASP A 90 4.96 12.08 -1.05
C ASP A 90 4.40 12.69 0.25
N TRP A 91 3.08 12.64 0.42
CA TRP A 91 2.39 13.37 1.48
C TRP A 91 1.58 12.45 2.40
N ILE A 92 1.47 12.89 3.65
CA ILE A 92 0.59 12.32 4.68
C ILE A 92 -0.41 13.41 5.04
N LEU A 93 -1.67 13.20 4.64
CA LEU A 93 -2.78 14.08 4.99
C LEU A 93 -3.72 13.32 5.94
N ALA A 94 -4.19 13.96 6.99
CA ALA A 94 -5.17 13.34 7.88
C ALA A 94 -6.15 14.38 8.43
N SER A 95 -7.36 13.93 8.71
CA SER A 95 -8.36 14.72 9.42
C SER A 95 -8.20 14.62 10.94
N GLN A 96 -8.93 15.44 11.68
CA GLN A 96 -9.11 15.27 13.12
C GLN A 96 -10.05 14.08 13.40
N PRO A 97 -9.79 13.26 14.43
CA PRO A 97 -8.64 13.29 15.35
C PRO A 97 -7.42 12.51 14.84
N THR A 98 -7.48 11.84 13.68
CA THR A 98 -6.43 10.94 13.19
C THR A 98 -5.05 11.59 13.12
N ILE A 99 -4.96 12.85 12.71
CA ILE A 99 -3.69 13.60 12.65
C ILE A 99 -2.96 13.63 13.99
N LEU A 100 -3.70 13.75 15.11
CA LEU A 100 -3.14 13.80 16.46
C LEU A 100 -2.59 12.44 16.93
N CYS A 101 -3.01 11.35 16.28
CA CYS A 101 -2.54 10.01 16.56
C CYS A 101 -1.22 9.68 15.84
N ILE A 102 -0.74 10.53 14.93
CA ILE A 102 0.44 10.26 14.13
C ILE A 102 1.70 10.83 14.79
N ASN A 103 2.74 10.02 14.92
CA ASN A 103 4.05 10.44 15.44
C ASN A 103 5.19 9.61 14.87
N ASN A 104 6.44 9.92 15.26
CA ASN A 104 7.66 9.22 14.86
C ASN A 104 7.80 9.07 13.34
N ILE A 105 7.58 10.19 12.64
CA ILE A 105 7.65 10.22 11.19
C ILE A 105 9.11 10.25 10.76
N GLU A 106 9.49 9.30 9.94
CA GLU A 106 10.85 9.14 9.44
C GLU A 106 10.82 8.84 7.95
N THR A 107 11.76 9.44 7.23
CA THR A 107 12.09 9.04 5.86
C THR A 107 13.15 7.94 5.91
N GLN A 108 12.85 6.80 5.32
CA GLN A 108 13.72 5.64 5.28
C GLN A 108 14.58 5.62 4.01
N ALA A 109 15.61 4.77 4.01
CA ALA A 109 16.39 4.49 2.81
C ALA A 109 15.48 3.90 1.71
N PRO A 110 15.71 4.21 0.42
CA PRO A 110 14.97 3.64 -0.70
C PRO A 110 14.86 2.11 -0.64
N LEU A 111 13.75 1.58 -1.14
CA LEU A 111 13.48 0.14 -1.18
C LEU A 111 13.60 -0.40 -2.61
N GLY A 112 14.39 -1.47 -2.79
CA GLY A 112 14.51 -2.16 -4.07
C GLY A 112 15.43 -1.45 -5.07
N LEU A 113 15.19 -1.71 -6.36
CA LEU A 113 15.99 -1.20 -7.49
C LEU A 113 15.48 0.14 -8.04
N LYS A 114 14.24 0.54 -7.72
CA LYS A 114 13.72 1.88 -8.04
C LYS A 114 14.08 2.79 -6.88
N GLU A 115 15.26 3.39 -6.99
CA GLU A 115 15.93 4.13 -5.90
C GLU A 115 15.36 5.54 -5.68
N ASP A 116 14.43 5.98 -6.53
CA ASP A 116 14.05 7.39 -6.55
C ASP A 116 13.13 7.80 -5.39
N HIS A 117 12.27 6.92 -4.88
CA HIS A 117 11.41 7.23 -3.73
C HIS A 117 11.97 6.64 -2.43
N LYS A 118 11.85 7.44 -1.37
CA LYS A 118 12.23 7.14 0.00
C LYS A 118 10.95 6.89 0.81
N PRO A 119 10.74 5.68 1.36
CA PRO A 119 9.53 5.39 2.11
C PRO A 119 9.40 6.27 3.34
N LEU A 120 8.19 6.76 3.60
CA LEU A 120 7.83 7.36 4.87
C LEU A 120 7.31 6.27 5.82
N THR A 121 7.79 6.30 7.06
CA THR A 121 7.29 5.46 8.15
C THR A 121 6.85 6.34 9.30
N PHE A 122 5.76 5.97 9.95
CA PHE A 122 5.23 6.67 11.11
C PHE A 122 4.48 5.69 12.01
N ASN A 123 4.26 6.08 13.25
CA ASN A 123 3.40 5.40 14.18
C ASN A 123 2.01 6.01 14.15
N LEU A 124 0.99 5.16 14.14
CA LEU A 124 -0.40 5.57 14.30
C LEU A 124 -0.91 5.02 15.63
N ASN A 125 -0.91 5.86 16.66
CA ASN A 125 -1.30 5.52 18.02
C ASN A 125 -2.81 5.61 18.18
N MET A 126 -3.52 4.67 17.54
CA MET A 126 -4.94 4.48 17.75
C MET A 126 -5.13 3.20 18.57
N ALA A 127 -5.87 3.30 19.68
CA ALA A 127 -6.33 2.09 20.33
C ALA A 127 -7.27 1.38 19.35
N ALA A 128 -6.88 0.19 18.95
CA ALA A 128 -7.67 -0.68 18.13
C ALA A 128 -7.68 -2.01 18.84
N ASP A 129 -8.87 -2.59 19.03
CA ASP A 129 -8.94 -3.95 19.49
C ASP A 129 -8.19 -4.80 18.48
N PRO A 130 -7.21 -5.61 18.91
CA PRO A 130 -6.52 -6.52 18.02
C PRO A 130 -7.61 -7.45 17.48
N LYS A 131 -8.06 -7.21 16.23
CA LYS A 131 -8.95 -8.16 15.58
C LYS A 131 -8.19 -9.49 15.58
N PRO A 132 -8.74 -10.54 16.22
CA PRO A 132 -8.11 -11.85 16.14
C PRO A 132 -7.88 -12.13 14.67
N LEU A 133 -6.71 -12.66 14.32
CA LEU A 133 -6.39 -13.07 12.95
C LEU A 133 -7.56 -13.91 12.46
N SER A 134 -8.45 -13.31 11.67
CA SER A 134 -9.58 -14.06 11.16
C SER A 134 -8.96 -15.11 10.26
N PRO A 135 -9.29 -16.39 10.45
CA PRO A 135 -8.80 -17.42 9.54
C PRO A 135 -9.20 -16.98 8.13
N ARG A 136 -8.20 -16.75 7.28
CA ARG A 136 -8.49 -16.52 5.87
C ARG A 136 -8.99 -17.85 5.33
N VAL A 137 -10.25 -17.86 4.96
CA VAL A 137 -10.84 -18.94 4.19
C VAL A 137 -10.16 -18.91 2.82
N SER A 138 -9.29 -19.87 2.56
CA SER A 138 -8.66 -20.07 1.25
C SER A 138 -9.21 -21.33 0.61
N PHE A 139 -9.30 -21.34 -0.71
CA PHE A 139 -9.64 -22.54 -1.46
C PHE A 139 -8.41 -23.42 -1.58
N ASN A 140 -8.52 -24.68 -1.18
CA ASN A 140 -7.47 -25.68 -1.36
C ASN A 140 -7.59 -26.30 -2.76
N PHE A 141 -6.99 -25.65 -3.75
CA PHE A 141 -7.01 -26.11 -5.14
C PHE A 141 -6.30 -27.46 -5.36
N MET A 142 -5.44 -27.91 -4.43
CA MET A 142 -4.82 -29.23 -4.50
C MET A 142 -5.81 -30.35 -4.17
N ALA A 143 -6.82 -30.07 -3.35
CA ALA A 143 -7.89 -31.00 -2.99
C ALA A 143 -9.18 -30.76 -3.79
N ALA A 144 -9.11 -30.00 -4.88
CA ALA A 144 -10.27 -29.67 -5.71
C ALA A 144 -10.82 -30.91 -6.42
N ASP A 145 -12.12 -31.12 -6.35
CA ASP A 145 -12.82 -32.05 -7.24
C ASP A 145 -13.13 -31.34 -8.56
N TRP A 146 -12.18 -31.42 -9.49
CA TRP A 146 -12.30 -30.80 -10.81
C TRP A 146 -13.43 -31.39 -11.66
N GLN A 147 -13.86 -32.63 -11.39
CA GLN A 147 -14.97 -33.23 -12.11
C GLN A 147 -16.30 -32.65 -11.63
N LEU A 148 -16.48 -32.53 -10.31
CA LEU A 148 -17.62 -31.85 -9.71
C LEU A 148 -17.66 -30.37 -10.12
N TYR A 149 -16.51 -29.69 -10.11
CA TYR A 149 -16.40 -28.30 -10.57
C TYR A 149 -16.93 -28.13 -12.00
N ARG A 150 -16.42 -28.95 -12.94
CA ARG A 150 -16.82 -28.90 -14.36
C ARG A 150 -18.30 -29.19 -14.53
N ASN A 151 -18.81 -30.23 -13.87
CA ASN A 151 -20.22 -30.60 -13.96
C ASN A 151 -21.12 -29.47 -13.45
N LYS A 152 -20.78 -28.89 -12.29
CA LYS A 152 -21.57 -27.81 -11.68
C LYS A 152 -21.51 -26.54 -12.52
N LEU A 153 -20.33 -26.17 -13.01
CA LEU A 153 -20.17 -25.00 -13.86
C LEU A 153 -20.96 -25.16 -15.16
N ASN A 154 -20.88 -26.31 -15.83
CA ASN A 154 -21.64 -26.57 -17.06
C ASN A 154 -23.16 -26.47 -16.83
N VAL A 155 -23.67 -26.99 -15.71
CA VAL A 155 -25.11 -26.86 -15.37
C VAL A 155 -25.49 -25.39 -15.19
N LEU A 156 -24.70 -24.62 -14.44
CA LEU A 156 -24.97 -23.20 -14.19
C LEU A 156 -24.87 -22.35 -15.47
N LEU A 157 -23.87 -22.61 -16.31
CA LEU A 157 -23.69 -21.92 -17.59
C LEU A 157 -24.81 -22.26 -18.58
N ASN A 158 -25.31 -23.50 -18.60
CA ASN A 158 -26.44 -23.88 -19.46
C ASN A 158 -27.76 -23.21 -19.04
N GLN A 159 -27.88 -22.78 -17.78
CA GLN A 159 -29.02 -22.00 -17.29
C GLN A 159 -28.89 -20.50 -17.63
N LEU A 160 -27.67 -20.03 -17.86
CA LEU A 160 -27.45 -18.70 -18.41
C LEU A 160 -27.83 -18.72 -19.90
N ASP A 161 -28.89 -18.01 -20.24
CA ASP A 161 -29.26 -17.77 -21.64
C ASP A 161 -28.27 -16.81 -22.29
N MET A 162 -27.10 -17.35 -22.64
CA MET A 162 -25.99 -16.67 -23.32
C MET A 162 -26.27 -16.43 -24.81
N LYS A 163 -27.44 -16.86 -25.32
CA LYS A 163 -27.82 -16.68 -26.73
C LYS A 163 -28.50 -15.34 -27.00
N LYS A 164 -28.80 -14.54 -25.97
CA LYS A 164 -29.34 -13.20 -26.17
C LYS A 164 -28.27 -12.25 -26.69
N THR A 165 -28.62 -11.53 -27.74
CA THR A 165 -27.78 -10.45 -28.28
C THR A 165 -27.57 -9.38 -27.22
N ILE A 166 -26.31 -9.12 -26.88
CA ILE A 166 -25.92 -8.03 -26.01
C ILE A 166 -25.94 -6.74 -26.84
N THR A 167 -26.80 -5.80 -26.49
CA THR A 167 -27.00 -4.53 -27.20
C THR A 167 -26.65 -3.30 -26.35
N THR A 168 -26.45 -3.45 -25.03
CA THR A 168 -26.16 -2.35 -24.12
C THR A 168 -25.01 -2.64 -23.15
N GLY A 169 -24.35 -1.58 -22.65
CA GLY A 169 -23.32 -1.70 -21.62
C GLY A 169 -23.84 -2.27 -20.29
N GLN A 170 -25.09 -1.98 -19.92
CA GLN A 170 -25.72 -2.55 -18.73
C GLN A 170 -25.86 -4.08 -18.83
N GLN A 171 -26.15 -4.60 -20.03
CA GLN A 171 -26.22 -6.03 -20.24
C GLN A 171 -24.84 -6.67 -20.10
N ILE A 172 -23.76 -6.01 -20.53
CA ILE A 172 -22.39 -6.50 -20.33
C ILE A 172 -22.11 -6.71 -18.83
N GLU A 173 -22.40 -5.72 -17.99
CA GLU A 173 -22.19 -5.81 -16.54
C GLU A 173 -23.04 -6.91 -15.89
N MET A 174 -24.30 -7.05 -16.31
CA MET A 174 -25.18 -8.13 -15.84
C MET A 174 -24.61 -9.52 -16.19
N TYR A 175 -24.15 -9.72 -17.42
CA TYR A 175 -23.57 -10.99 -17.86
C TYR A 175 -22.24 -11.28 -17.16
N ALA A 176 -21.38 -10.27 -17.00
CA ALA A 176 -20.12 -10.40 -16.27
C ALA A 176 -20.35 -10.80 -14.81
N THR A 177 -21.34 -10.19 -14.16
CA THR A 177 -21.75 -10.55 -12.79
C THR A 177 -22.25 -11.98 -12.73
N ALA A 178 -23.17 -12.36 -13.62
CA ALA A 178 -23.76 -13.69 -13.64
C ALA A 178 -22.73 -14.81 -13.92
N LEU A 179 -21.76 -14.56 -14.80
CA LEU A 179 -20.64 -15.46 -15.05
C LEU A 179 -19.76 -15.61 -13.80
N THR A 180 -19.44 -14.50 -13.14
CA THR A 180 -18.64 -14.46 -11.91
C THR A 180 -19.33 -15.26 -10.81
N ASP A 181 -20.65 -15.12 -10.66
CA ASP A 181 -21.45 -15.87 -9.70
C ASP A 181 -21.45 -17.37 -9.99
N CYS A 182 -21.55 -17.76 -11.27
CA CYS A 182 -21.46 -19.17 -11.65
C CYS A 182 -20.10 -19.78 -11.30
N ILE A 183 -19.01 -19.06 -11.59
CA ILE A 183 -17.65 -19.48 -11.24
C ILE A 183 -17.49 -19.59 -9.73
N ALA A 184 -17.96 -18.60 -8.97
CA ALA A 184 -17.89 -18.58 -7.51
C ALA A 184 -18.69 -19.73 -6.88
N ALA A 185 -19.90 -19.99 -7.37
CA ALA A 185 -20.76 -21.07 -6.89
C ALA A 185 -20.19 -22.46 -7.18
N ALA A 186 -19.67 -22.68 -8.40
CA ALA A 186 -18.98 -23.91 -8.77
C ALA A 186 -17.74 -24.12 -7.89
N THR A 187 -16.94 -23.08 -7.69
CA THR A 187 -15.74 -23.09 -6.83
C THR A 187 -16.09 -23.49 -5.40
N LYS A 188 -17.10 -22.84 -4.80
CA LYS A 188 -17.53 -23.12 -3.42
C LYS A 188 -18.06 -24.53 -3.23
N SER A 189 -18.64 -25.13 -4.26
CA SER A 189 -19.24 -26.47 -4.20
C SER A 189 -18.22 -27.60 -4.36
N SER A 190 -17.06 -27.32 -4.98
CA SER A 190 -16.14 -28.36 -5.46
C SER A 190 -14.71 -28.22 -4.94
N ILE A 191 -14.37 -27.07 -4.38
CA ILE A 191 -13.03 -26.82 -3.83
C ILE A 191 -13.16 -26.63 -2.32
N PRO A 192 -12.62 -27.58 -1.52
CA PRO A 192 -12.64 -27.48 -0.08
C PRO A 192 -12.02 -26.17 0.39
N GLN A 193 -12.66 -25.56 1.40
CA GLN A 193 -12.12 -24.38 2.04
C GLN A 193 -11.25 -24.78 3.23
N THR A 194 -10.06 -24.20 3.30
CA THR A 194 -9.14 -24.38 4.41
C THR A 194 -9.02 -23.08 5.20
N ASN A 195 -9.14 -23.20 6.51
CA ASN A 195 -8.80 -22.12 7.43
C ASN A 195 -7.29 -22.07 7.55
N THR A 196 -6.67 -21.22 6.74
CA THR A 196 -5.21 -21.06 6.80
C THR A 196 -4.89 -19.89 7.70
N THR A 197 -4.17 -20.14 8.78
CA THR A 197 -3.48 -19.07 9.50
C THR A 197 -2.35 -18.57 8.62
N LEU A 198 -2.37 -17.28 8.27
CA LEU A 198 -1.25 -16.66 7.57
C LEU A 198 -0.01 -16.80 8.44
N LYS A 199 0.89 -17.72 8.10
CA LYS A 199 2.25 -17.71 8.63
C LYS A 199 2.94 -16.50 8.00
N HIS A 200 3.00 -15.40 8.75
CA HIS A 200 3.80 -14.24 8.37
C HIS A 200 5.22 -14.70 8.01
N PHE A 201 5.77 -14.19 6.91
CA PHE A 201 7.15 -14.42 6.54
C PHE A 201 8.06 -14.01 7.71
N LYS A 202 8.65 -15.00 8.38
CA LYS A 202 9.56 -14.76 9.49
C LYS A 202 10.96 -14.60 8.91
N ILE A 203 11.43 -13.35 8.88
CA ILE A 203 12.85 -13.06 8.62
C ILE A 203 13.72 -13.53 9.77
N SER A 204 14.92 -14.01 9.45
CA SER A 204 15.88 -14.50 10.44
C SER A 204 16.37 -13.37 11.35
N LYS A 205 16.91 -13.73 12.54
CA LYS A 205 17.53 -12.75 13.45
C LYS A 205 18.69 -12.00 12.77
N VAL A 206 19.40 -12.66 11.87
CA VAL A 206 20.49 -12.08 11.07
C VAL A 206 19.93 -11.01 10.13
N THR A 207 18.90 -11.34 9.36
CA THR A 207 18.23 -10.39 8.46
C THR A 207 17.71 -9.17 9.22
N LYS A 208 17.09 -9.34 10.40
CA LYS A 208 16.65 -8.21 11.25
C LYS A 208 17.81 -7.29 11.65
N LYS A 209 18.96 -7.84 12.02
CA LYS A 209 20.17 -7.04 12.33
C LYS A 209 20.68 -6.29 11.10
N LEU A 210 20.66 -6.93 9.92
CA LEU A 210 21.09 -6.30 8.67
C LEU A 210 20.16 -5.16 8.22
N ILE A 211 18.84 -5.28 8.43
CA ILE A 211 17.89 -4.17 8.21
C ILE A 211 18.28 -2.97 9.08
N LYS A 212 18.50 -3.20 10.38
CA LYS A 212 18.90 -2.14 11.32
C LYS A 212 20.24 -1.50 10.91
N ARG A 213 21.23 -2.31 10.53
CA ARG A 213 22.53 -1.84 10.04
C ARG A 213 22.38 -0.99 8.78
N LYS A 214 21.60 -1.43 7.79
CA LYS A 214 21.31 -0.67 6.56
C LYS A 214 20.73 0.71 6.88
N HIS A 215 19.71 0.78 7.77
CA HIS A 215 19.09 2.06 8.14
C HIS A 215 20.05 2.97 8.91
N GLN A 216 20.88 2.42 9.80
CA GLN A 216 21.89 3.19 10.52
C GLN A 216 22.98 3.73 9.58
N ALA A 217 23.49 2.90 8.68
CA ALA A 217 24.49 3.30 7.69
C ALA A 217 23.95 4.40 6.76
N TYR A 218 22.70 4.24 6.29
CA TYR A 218 22.04 5.28 5.49
C TYR A 218 21.92 6.62 6.24
N ARG A 219 21.43 6.60 7.49
CA ARG A 219 21.31 7.82 8.30
C ARG A 219 22.66 8.50 8.54
N ARG A 220 23.70 7.71 8.78
CA ARG A 220 25.07 8.22 8.96
C ARG A 220 25.57 8.87 7.67
N TRP A 221 25.48 8.17 6.55
CA TRP A 221 25.88 8.70 5.25
C TRP A 221 25.16 10.00 4.90
N ARG A 222 23.84 10.08 5.16
CA ARG A 222 23.07 11.31 4.94
C ARG A 222 23.49 12.46 5.84
N LYS A 223 24.07 12.20 7.02
CA LYS A 223 24.57 13.23 7.93
C LYS A 223 26.00 13.68 7.56
N THR A 224 26.87 12.76 7.18
CA THR A 224 28.29 13.03 6.96
C THR A 224 28.63 13.35 5.51
N ASN A 225 27.82 12.88 4.56
CA ASN A 225 28.01 12.97 3.12
C ASN A 225 29.41 12.53 2.63
N ASN A 226 30.05 11.58 3.32
CA ASN A 226 31.37 11.07 2.96
C ASN A 226 31.30 9.70 2.25
N ASP A 227 32.35 9.35 1.51
CA ASP A 227 32.39 8.11 0.72
C ASP A 227 32.53 6.84 1.57
N ILE A 228 33.10 6.94 2.77
CA ILE A 228 33.26 5.80 3.68
C ILE A 228 31.88 5.30 4.14
N ASP A 229 31.04 6.22 4.61
CA ASP A 229 29.68 5.92 5.08
C ASP A 229 28.77 5.53 3.91
N LYS A 230 29.00 6.12 2.73
CA LYS A 230 28.34 5.70 1.48
C LYS A 230 28.65 4.25 1.16
N ASN A 231 29.91 3.87 1.18
CA ASN A 231 30.35 2.50 0.92
C ASN A 231 29.80 1.52 1.96
N GLU A 232 29.79 1.90 3.24
CA GLU A 232 29.19 1.10 4.31
C GLU A 232 27.68 0.87 4.11
N TYR A 233 26.95 1.88 3.61
CA TYR A 233 25.54 1.73 3.23
C TYR A 233 25.36 0.74 2.07
N TYR A 234 26.12 0.88 0.98
CA TYR A 234 26.04 -0.04 -0.17
C TYR A 234 26.42 -1.48 0.21
N ASN A 235 27.46 -1.65 1.03
CA ASN A 235 27.85 -2.96 1.56
C ASN A 235 26.73 -3.58 2.41
N SER A 236 26.16 -2.81 3.34
CA SER A 236 25.05 -3.26 4.18
C SER A 236 23.81 -3.62 3.36
N ARG A 237 23.55 -2.90 2.27
CA ARG A 237 22.47 -3.18 1.32
C ARG A 237 22.69 -4.50 0.57
N ALA A 238 23.90 -4.76 0.07
CA ALA A 238 24.25 -6.00 -0.60
C ALA A 238 24.11 -7.22 0.33
N LEU A 239 24.61 -7.10 1.57
CA LEU A 239 24.47 -8.14 2.60
C LEU A 239 23.01 -8.42 2.93
N LEU A 240 22.18 -7.39 3.08
CA LEU A 240 20.75 -7.55 3.33
C LEU A 240 20.04 -8.26 2.17
N ALA A 241 20.35 -7.90 0.92
CA ALA A 241 19.76 -8.53 -0.25
C ALA A 241 20.04 -10.04 -0.30
N ASN A 242 21.28 -10.44 0.01
CA ASN A 242 21.67 -11.85 0.09
C ASN A 242 20.96 -12.57 1.24
N ALA A 243 20.90 -11.98 2.43
CA ALA A 243 20.21 -12.56 3.58
C ALA A 243 18.70 -12.75 3.31
N LEU A 244 18.04 -11.77 2.67
CA LEU A 244 16.63 -11.90 2.28
C LEU A 244 16.41 -12.98 1.21
N ARG A 245 17.36 -13.17 0.29
CA ARG A 245 17.32 -14.27 -0.68
C ARG A 245 17.41 -15.61 0.03
N ASN A 246 18.34 -15.76 0.98
CA ASN A 246 18.49 -16.98 1.76
C ASN A 246 17.26 -17.30 2.61
N ASP A 247 16.70 -16.31 3.34
CA ASP A 247 15.47 -16.49 4.11
C ASP A 247 14.29 -16.96 3.22
N ARG A 248 14.23 -16.53 1.96
CA ARG A 248 13.21 -16.97 0.99
C ARG A 248 13.46 -18.39 0.50
N THR A 249 14.71 -18.74 0.19
CA THR A 249 15.09 -20.09 -0.25
C THR A 249 14.86 -21.12 0.86
N GLU A 250 15.28 -20.83 2.09
CA GLU A 250 15.04 -21.70 3.25
C GLU A 250 13.56 -21.96 3.48
N ARG A 251 12.72 -20.93 3.33
CA ARG A 251 11.27 -21.09 3.43
C ARG A 251 10.71 -22.01 2.34
N PHE A 252 11.18 -21.87 1.10
CA PHE A 252 10.72 -22.71 -0.01
C PHE A 252 11.07 -24.18 0.24
N ASN A 253 12.24 -24.46 0.81
CA ASN A 253 12.69 -25.82 1.14
C ASN A 253 11.99 -26.43 2.38
N GLN A 254 11.18 -25.65 3.11
CA GLN A 254 10.41 -26.10 4.29
C GLN A 254 8.93 -26.38 3.98
N ILE A 255 8.51 -26.22 2.72
CA ILE A 255 7.16 -26.52 2.22
C ILE A 255 7.23 -27.86 1.48
#